data_AF-A0A348TXQ1-F1
#
_entry.id   AF-A0A348TXQ1-F1
#
_cell.length_a   1.000
_cell.length_b   1.000
_cell.length_c   1.000
_cell.angle_alpha   90.00
_cell.angle_beta   90.00
_cell.angle_gamma   90.00
#
_symmetry.space_group_name_H-M   'P 1'
#
loop_
_entity.id
_entity.type
_entity.pdbx_description
1 polymer ?
#
loop_
_entity_poly.entity_id
_entity_poly.type
_entity_poly.pdbx_seq_one_letter_code
_entity_poly.pdbx_strand_id
1 'polypeptide(L)'
;MNKVTPIIRLAGPVSAILTAAFGGFLPQYWLLGVALWMLIWWITETVHLGVTALLPLVLFPALEIAGAKSLAAYYAHPLVYLFFGGFVLALALEKTGLHYRIALWILRKTGTKDHQLLAGFMLATAFMSMWISNTATAIMMLPIATSVVAVLEPQQREKLSR
;
A
#
# COMPACT_ATOMS: atom_id res chain seq x y z
N MET A 1 21.08 14.79 3.14
CA MET A 1 19.81 15.21 2.52
C MET A 1 20.08 15.45 1.04
N ASN A 2 19.59 14.57 0.14
CA ASN A 2 19.90 14.67 -1.30
C ASN A 2 19.40 15.99 -1.86
N LYS A 3 20.26 16.73 -2.57
CA LYS A 3 19.91 18.04 -3.19
C LYS A 3 18.76 17.95 -4.19
N VAL A 4 18.43 16.74 -4.66
CA VAL A 4 17.39 16.45 -5.66
C VAL A 4 15.98 16.43 -5.04
N THR A 5 15.85 16.02 -3.77
CA THR A 5 14.54 15.92 -3.08
C THR A 5 13.76 17.24 -3.06
N PRO A 6 14.36 18.41 -2.72
CA PRO A 6 13.63 19.69 -2.75
C PRO A 6 13.20 20.11 -4.16
N ILE A 7 13.98 19.78 -5.20
CA ILE A 7 13.65 20.10 -6.60
C ILE A 7 12.39 19.33 -7.03
N ILE A 8 12.31 18.04 -6.70
CA ILE A 8 11.16 17.19 -7.03
C ILE A 8 9.90 17.66 -6.28
N ARG A 9 10.04 18.17 -5.04
CA ARG A 9 8.92 18.74 -4.29
C ARG A 9 8.32 19.94 -5.01
N LEU A 10 9.16 20.82 -5.54
CA LEU A 10 8.72 22.01 -6.29
C LEU A 10 8.15 21.66 -7.67
N ALA A 11 8.54 20.53 -8.27
CA ALA A 11 8.03 20.09 -9.58
C ALA A 11 6.50 19.93 -9.60
N GLY A 12 5.89 19.51 -8.49
CA GLY A 12 4.44 19.40 -8.37
C GLY A 12 3.72 20.75 -8.51
N PRO A 13 3.90 21.71 -7.58
CA PRO A 13 3.32 23.05 -7.68
C PRO A 13 3.64 23.75 -9.00
N VAL A 14 4.89 23.63 -9.49
CA VAL A 14 5.31 24.23 -10.76
C VAL A 14 4.52 23.64 -11.92
N SER A 15 4.35 22.31 -11.99
CA SER A 15 3.53 21.68 -13.02
C SER A 15 2.07 22.16 -12.98
N ALA A 16 1.51 22.32 -11.78
CA ALA A 16 0.13 22.78 -11.62
C ALA A 16 -0.07 24.20 -12.16
N ILE A 17 0.86 25.10 -11.82
CA ILE A 17 0.85 26.50 -12.28
C ILE A 17 1.06 26.56 -13.79
N LEU A 18 1.99 25.79 -14.35
CA LEU A 18 2.23 25.75 -15.79
C LEU A 18 0.99 25.26 -16.57
N THR A 19 0.32 24.21 -16.08
CA THR A 19 -0.92 23.72 -16.69
C THR A 19 -2.04 24.76 -16.60
N ALA A 20 -2.19 25.43 -15.45
CA ALA A 20 -3.17 26.51 -15.29
C ALA A 20 -2.87 27.69 -16.22
N ALA A 21 -1.60 28.09 -16.33
CA ALA A 21 -1.17 29.19 -17.20
C ALA A 21 -1.43 28.90 -18.68
N PHE A 22 -1.16 27.67 -19.14
CA PHE A 22 -1.43 27.24 -20.51
C PHE A 22 -2.93 27.37 -20.88
N GLY A 23 -3.80 27.15 -19.91
CA GLY A 23 -5.24 27.20 -20.07
C GLY A 23 -5.93 28.50 -19.67
N GLY A 24 -5.17 29.59 -19.48
CA GLY A 24 -5.72 30.89 -19.09
C GLY A 24 -6.35 30.92 -17.70
N PHE A 25 -5.89 30.08 -16.77
CA PHE A 25 -6.33 30.00 -15.38
C PHE A 25 -7.81 29.63 -15.19
N LEU A 26 -8.43 28.98 -16.17
CA LEU A 26 -9.79 28.46 -16.01
C LEU A 26 -9.80 27.27 -15.00
N PRO A 27 -10.90 27.06 -14.25
CA PRO A 27 -10.96 26.04 -13.19
C PRO A 27 -10.60 24.61 -13.64
N GLN A 28 -10.96 24.24 -14.87
CA GLN A 28 -10.64 22.94 -15.46
C GLN A 28 -9.13 22.67 -15.62
N TYR A 29 -8.33 23.71 -15.89
CA TYR A 29 -6.87 23.56 -16.00
C TYR A 29 -6.20 23.54 -14.63
N TRP A 30 -6.78 24.21 -13.63
CA TRP A 30 -6.35 24.04 -12.24
C TRP A 30 -6.62 22.64 -11.71
N LEU A 31 -7.79 22.06 -12.02
CA LEU A 31 -8.10 20.68 -11.70
C LEU A 31 -7.06 19.72 -12.27
N LEU A 32 -6.74 19.84 -13.56
CA LEU A 32 -5.70 19.06 -14.23
C LEU A 32 -4.32 19.30 -13.62
N GLY A 33 -3.99 20.56 -13.31
CA GLY A 33 -2.71 20.92 -12.71
C GLY A 33 -2.51 20.31 -11.33
N VAL A 34 -3.53 20.35 -10.47
CA VAL A 34 -3.48 19.69 -9.15
C VAL A 34 -3.41 18.17 -9.29
N ALA A 35 -4.11 17.58 -10.26
CA ALA A 35 -4.00 16.14 -10.53
C ALA A 35 -2.58 15.74 -10.97
N LEU A 36 -1.94 16.53 -11.84
CA LEU A 36 -0.55 16.33 -12.27
C LEU A 36 0.43 16.48 -11.10
N TRP A 37 0.23 17.49 -10.25
CA TRP A 37 1.01 17.66 -9.02
C TRP A 37 0.91 16.39 -8.16
N MET A 38 -0.31 15.93 -7.87
CA MET A 38 -0.51 14.71 -7.07
C MET A 38 0.17 13.49 -7.70
N LEU A 39 0.06 13.32 -9.01
CA LEU A 39 0.69 12.22 -9.74
C LEU A 39 2.22 12.25 -9.61
N ILE A 40 2.86 13.41 -9.78
CA ILE A 40 4.31 13.57 -9.61
C ILE A 40 4.71 13.19 -8.18
N TRP A 41 3.99 13.70 -7.17
CA TRP A 41 4.30 13.41 -5.78
C TRP A 41 4.04 11.96 -5.38
N TRP A 42 3.04 11.29 -5.95
CA TRP A 42 2.78 9.87 -5.71
C TRP A 42 3.81 8.96 -6.36
N ILE A 43 4.21 9.22 -7.61
CA ILE A 43 5.22 8.40 -8.29
C ILE A 43 6.60 8.57 -7.64
N THR A 44 6.94 9.79 -7.22
CA THR A 44 8.26 10.09 -6.65
C THR A 44 8.32 9.88 -5.13
N GLU A 45 7.18 9.67 -4.48
CA GLU A 45 7.03 9.55 -3.02
C GLU A 45 7.80 10.64 -2.22
N THR A 46 7.98 11.83 -2.80
CA THR A 46 8.79 12.90 -2.20
C THR A 46 8.11 13.59 -1.01
N VAL A 47 6.79 13.45 -0.95
CA VAL A 47 5.90 13.83 0.14
C VAL A 47 5.05 12.61 0.50
N HIS A 48 4.72 12.45 1.78
CA HIS A 48 3.92 11.33 2.27
C HIS A 48 2.59 11.22 1.49
N LEU A 49 2.22 10.00 1.05
CA LEU A 49 1.06 9.74 0.20
C LEU A 49 -0.24 10.36 0.75
N GLY A 50 -0.44 10.28 2.07
CA GLY A 50 -1.60 10.88 2.74
C GLY A 50 -1.62 12.41 2.72
N VAL A 51 -0.46 13.07 2.78
CA VAL A 51 -0.38 14.54 2.67
C VAL A 51 -0.73 14.97 1.25
N THR A 52 -0.19 14.28 0.25
CA THR A 52 -0.54 14.49 -1.17
C THR A 52 -2.04 14.27 -1.41
N ALA A 53 -2.62 13.22 -0.83
CA ALA A 53 -4.05 12.91 -0.96
C ALA A 53 -4.97 13.98 -0.34
N LEU A 54 -4.47 14.79 0.60
CA LEU A 54 -5.23 15.89 1.22
C LEU A 54 -5.12 17.22 0.45
N LEU A 55 -4.25 17.32 -0.57
CA LEU A 55 -4.10 18.55 -1.36
C LEU A 55 -5.43 19.07 -1.94
N PRO A 56 -6.30 18.24 -2.56
CA PRO A 56 -7.56 18.71 -3.11
C PRO A 56 -8.43 19.40 -2.05
N LEU A 57 -8.44 18.88 -0.82
CA LEU A 57 -9.26 19.41 0.28
C LEU A 57 -8.98 20.88 0.59
N VAL A 58 -7.74 21.32 0.35
CA VAL A 58 -7.29 22.70 0.56
C VAL A 58 -7.32 23.50 -0.74
N LEU A 59 -6.80 22.92 -1.83
CA LEU A 59 -6.59 23.64 -3.09
C LEU A 59 -7.89 23.83 -3.87
N PHE A 60 -8.81 22.87 -3.89
CA PHE A 60 -10.03 23.00 -4.70
C PHE A 60 -10.96 24.10 -4.19
N PRO A 61 -11.18 24.28 -2.87
CA PRO A 61 -11.91 25.44 -2.37
C PRO A 61 -11.17 26.75 -2.61
N ALA A 62 -9.83 26.76 -2.44
CA ALA A 62 -9.02 27.96 -2.64
C ALA A 62 -8.97 28.44 -4.10
N LEU A 63 -9.10 27.51 -5.05
CA LEU A 63 -9.09 27.77 -6.49
C LEU A 63 -10.53 27.83 -7.07
N GLU A 64 -11.55 27.85 -6.22
CA GLU A 64 -12.98 27.89 -6.61
C GLU A 64 -13.41 26.74 -7.54
N ILE A 65 -12.71 25.59 -7.50
CA ILE A 65 -13.01 24.40 -8.30
C ILE A 65 -14.21 23.64 -7.71
N ALA A 66 -14.24 23.49 -6.39
CA ALA A 66 -15.27 22.75 -5.67
C ALA A 66 -15.42 23.25 -4.23
N GLY A 67 -16.64 23.18 -3.69
CA GLY A 67 -16.92 23.56 -2.31
C GLY A 67 -16.27 22.61 -1.29
N ALA A 68 -15.76 23.16 -0.18
CA ALA A 68 -15.09 22.38 0.86
C ALA A 68 -15.99 21.29 1.48
N LYS A 69 -17.28 21.60 1.70
CA LYS A 69 -18.23 20.67 2.32
C LYS A 69 -18.54 19.46 1.43
N SER A 70 -18.75 19.68 0.13
CA SER A 70 -19.01 18.59 -0.82
C SER A 70 -17.76 17.74 -1.02
N LEU A 71 -16.58 18.37 -1.04
CA LEU A 71 -15.31 17.65 -1.18
C LEU A 71 -15.00 16.78 0.04
N ALA A 72 -15.20 17.30 1.25
CA ALA A 72 -14.99 16.56 2.50
C ALA A 72 -15.86 15.30 2.59
N ALA A 73 -17.06 15.30 1.98
CA ALA A 73 -17.93 14.13 1.96
C ALA A 73 -17.30 12.91 1.25
N TYR A 74 -16.43 13.13 0.24
CA TYR A 74 -15.71 12.03 -0.42
C TYR A 74 -14.67 11.38 0.49
N TYR A 75 -14.05 12.14 1.40
CA TYR A 75 -13.10 11.60 2.38
C TYR A 75 -13.79 10.84 3.51
N ALA A 76 -15.06 11.15 3.78
CA ALA A 76 -15.91 10.44 4.74
C ALA A 76 -16.80 9.38 4.08
N HIS A 77 -16.42 8.86 2.91
CA HIS A 77 -17.20 7.84 2.22
C HIS A 77 -17.29 6.55 3.07
N PRO A 78 -18.44 5.86 3.14
CA PRO A 78 -18.61 4.65 3.95
C PRO A 78 -17.55 3.56 3.72
N LEU A 79 -17.04 3.45 2.49
CA LEU A 79 -15.94 2.52 2.16
C LEU A 79 -14.65 2.82 2.93
N VAL A 80 -14.34 4.09 3.20
CA VAL A 80 -13.15 4.47 4.00
C VAL A 80 -13.29 3.93 5.42
N TYR A 81 -14.48 4.07 6.03
CA TYR A 81 -14.77 3.52 7.34
C TYR A 81 -14.79 1.99 7.37
N LEU A 82 -15.25 1.35 6.30
CA LEU A 82 -15.17 -0.10 6.14
C LEU A 82 -13.71 -0.58 6.14
N PHE A 83 -12.83 0.05 5.36
CA PHE A 83 -11.39 -0.27 5.36
C PHE A 83 -10.75 0.00 6.72
N PHE A 84 -11.13 1.11 7.39
CA PHE A 84 -10.66 1.39 8.74
C PHE A 84 -11.05 0.28 9.72
N GLY A 85 -12.31 -0.18 9.71
CA GLY A 85 -12.75 -1.33 10.50
C GLY A 85 -11.99 -2.61 10.16
N GLY A 86 -11.72 -2.85 8.87
CA GLY A 86 -10.87 -3.95 8.41
C GLY A 86 -9.45 -3.91 8.99
N PHE A 87 -8.81 -2.74 9.02
CA PHE A 87 -7.50 -2.57 9.63
C PHE A 87 -7.50 -2.77 11.15
N VAL A 88 -8.55 -2.32 11.84
CA VAL A 88 -8.72 -2.57 13.28
C VAL A 88 -8.83 -4.08 13.55
N LEU A 89 -9.61 -4.81 12.75
CA LEU A 89 -9.72 -6.28 12.84
C LEU A 89 -8.38 -6.96 12.53
N ALA A 90 -7.69 -6.55 11.47
CA ALA A 90 -6.36 -7.07 11.12
C ALA A 90 -5.35 -6.87 12.26
N LEU A 91 -5.33 -5.68 12.88
CA LEU A 91 -4.49 -5.39 14.04
C LEU A 91 -4.85 -6.24 15.27
N ALA A 92 -6.13 -6.54 15.47
CA ALA A 92 -6.56 -7.44 16.55
C ALA A 92 -6.10 -8.89 16.31
N LEU A 93 -6.19 -9.38 15.07
CA LEU A 93 -5.64 -10.67 14.65
C LEU A 93 -4.12 -10.72 14.82
N GLU A 94 -3.43 -9.61 14.54
CA GLU A 94 -1.99 -9.45 14.73
C GLU A 94 -1.62 -9.55 16.22
N LYS A 95 -2.23 -8.71 17.06
CA LYS A 95 -1.95 -8.66 18.51
C LYS A 95 -2.23 -9.96 19.24
N THR A 96 -3.23 -10.72 18.80
CA THR A 96 -3.57 -12.03 19.41
C THR A 96 -2.67 -13.17 18.91
N GLY A 97 -1.86 -12.94 17.88
CA GLY A 97 -1.06 -13.99 17.24
C GLY A 97 -1.89 -15.06 16.53
N LEU A 98 -3.20 -14.84 16.36
CA LEU A 98 -4.11 -15.83 15.75
C LEU A 98 -3.67 -16.17 14.34
N HIS A 99 -3.25 -15.15 13.60
CA HIS A 99 -2.73 -15.24 12.26
C HIS A 99 -1.56 -16.23 12.10
N TYR A 100 -0.59 -16.18 13.01
CA TYR A 100 0.55 -17.10 13.05
C TYR A 100 0.11 -18.54 13.33
N ARG A 101 -0.84 -18.72 14.26
CA ARG A 101 -1.39 -20.05 14.60
C ARG A 101 -2.11 -20.68 13.40
N ILE A 102 -2.88 -19.89 12.65
CA ILE A 102 -3.58 -20.34 11.45
C ILE A 102 -2.57 -20.72 10.37
N ALA A 103 -1.57 -19.87 10.11
CA ALA A 103 -0.53 -20.16 9.12
C ALA A 103 0.19 -21.48 9.43
N LEU A 104 0.64 -21.66 10.68
CA LEU A 104 1.26 -22.91 11.12
C LEU A 104 0.30 -24.11 11.03
N TRP A 105 -0.98 -23.92 11.33
CA TRP A 105 -1.96 -24.99 11.22
C TRP A 105 -2.14 -25.45 9.77
N ILE A 106 -2.20 -24.53 8.81
CA ILE A 106 -2.22 -24.83 7.37
C ILE A 106 -0.95 -25.59 6.98
N LEU A 107 0.23 -25.09 7.38
CA LEU A 107 1.51 -25.74 7.07
C LEU A 107 1.63 -27.14 7.67
N ARG A 108 1.12 -27.35 8.89
CA ARG A 108 1.11 -28.69 9.53
C ARG A 108 0.17 -29.66 8.85
N LYS A 109 -0.87 -29.16 8.14
CA LYS A 109 -1.79 -29.98 7.35
C LYS A 109 -1.25 -30.30 5.97
N THR A 110 -0.29 -29.52 5.46
CA THR A 110 0.42 -29.85 4.23
C THR A 110 1.47 -30.93 4.44
N GLY A 111 1.62 -31.81 3.45
CA GLY A 111 2.53 -32.95 3.54
C GLY A 111 4.00 -32.57 3.46
N THR A 112 4.88 -33.57 3.61
CA THR A 112 6.33 -33.39 3.76
C THR A 112 7.11 -33.43 2.44
N LYS A 113 6.45 -33.68 1.30
CA LYS A 113 7.09 -33.66 -0.02
C LYS A 113 7.32 -32.22 -0.48
N ASP A 114 8.41 -31.97 -1.20
CA ASP A 114 8.83 -30.62 -1.66
C ASP A 114 7.68 -29.82 -2.30
N HIS A 115 6.92 -30.43 -3.21
CA HIS A 115 5.80 -29.78 -3.90
C HIS A 115 4.58 -29.49 -2.98
N GLN A 116 4.35 -30.34 -1.97
CA GLN A 116 3.24 -30.16 -1.01
C GLN A 116 3.56 -29.06 -0.01
N LEU A 117 4.83 -28.99 0.40
CA LEU A 117 5.34 -27.95 1.28
C LEU A 117 5.25 -26.59 0.61
N LEU A 118 5.72 -26.47 -0.64
CA LEU A 118 5.60 -25.23 -1.41
C LEU A 118 4.12 -24.81 -1.59
N ALA A 119 3.24 -25.75 -1.96
CA ALA A 119 1.81 -25.47 -2.08
C ALA A 119 1.20 -25.02 -0.75
N GLY A 120 1.62 -25.61 0.37
CA GLY A 120 1.21 -25.19 1.71
C GLY A 120 1.63 -23.77 2.06
N PHE A 121 2.86 -23.39 1.70
CA PHE A 121 3.33 -22.02 1.84
C PHE A 121 2.53 -21.04 0.99
N MET A 122 2.28 -21.37 -0.28
CA MET A 122 1.50 -20.52 -1.18
C MET A 122 0.07 -20.34 -0.68
N LEU A 123 -0.59 -21.43 -0.25
CA LEU A 123 -1.95 -21.40 0.30
C LEU A 123 -2.03 -20.61 1.61
N ALA A 124 -1.10 -20.86 2.54
CA ALA A 124 -1.06 -20.12 3.80
C ALA A 124 -0.83 -18.63 3.53
N THR A 125 0.15 -18.28 2.70
CA THR A 125 0.43 -16.87 2.34
C THR A 125 -0.79 -16.21 1.72
N ALA A 126 -1.41 -16.84 0.72
CA ALA A 126 -2.58 -16.30 0.03
C ALA A 126 -3.77 -16.11 0.99
N PHE A 127 -4.04 -17.10 1.85
CA PHE A 127 -5.12 -17.02 2.83
C PHE A 127 -4.86 -15.90 3.85
N MET A 128 -3.64 -15.80 4.38
CA MET A 128 -3.28 -14.76 5.33
C MET A 128 -3.36 -13.35 4.72
N SER A 129 -2.99 -13.21 3.44
CA SER A 129 -3.02 -11.95 2.69
C SER A 129 -4.44 -11.41 2.45
N MET A 130 -5.49 -12.22 2.61
CA MET A 130 -6.88 -11.75 2.49
C MET A 130 -7.36 -10.97 3.71
N TRP A 131 -6.80 -11.26 4.88
CA TRP A 131 -7.27 -10.71 6.16
C TRP A 131 -6.29 -9.72 6.79
N ILE A 132 -5.03 -9.75 6.36
CA ILE A 132 -3.92 -8.97 6.91
C ILE A 132 -3.26 -8.22 5.76
N SER A 133 -2.56 -7.11 6.06
CA SER A 133 -1.79 -6.40 5.04
C SER A 133 -0.76 -7.32 4.37
N ASN A 134 -0.57 -7.14 3.06
CA ASN A 134 0.37 -7.92 2.27
C ASN A 134 1.80 -7.82 2.85
N THR A 135 2.20 -6.62 3.29
CA THR A 135 3.51 -6.37 3.90
C THR A 135 3.70 -7.15 5.21
N ALA A 136 2.71 -7.14 6.10
CA ALA A 136 2.79 -7.91 7.35
C ALA A 136 2.80 -9.42 7.09
N THR A 137 2.02 -9.90 6.13
CA THR A 137 2.02 -11.31 5.72
C THR A 137 3.39 -11.75 5.22
N ALA A 138 4.05 -10.95 4.37
CA ALA A 138 5.39 -11.25 3.89
C ALA A 138 6.43 -11.31 5.02
N ILE A 139 6.42 -10.33 5.94
CA ILE A 139 7.33 -10.29 7.10
C ILE A 139 7.11 -11.50 8.01
N MET A 140 5.87 -11.94 8.21
CA MET A 140 5.53 -13.12 9.01
C MET A 140 5.99 -14.42 8.33
N MET A 141 5.81 -14.55 7.02
CA MET A 141 6.16 -15.78 6.29
C MET A 141 7.68 -15.96 6.14
N LEU A 142 8.47 -14.88 6.11
CA LEU A 142 9.93 -14.93 5.99
C LEU A 142 10.63 -15.80 7.06
N PRO A 143 10.42 -15.62 8.38
CA PRO A 143 11.01 -16.48 9.39
C PRO A 143 10.49 -17.93 9.34
N ILE A 144 9.24 -18.14 8.91
CA ILE A 144 8.67 -19.49 8.75
C ILE A 144 9.35 -20.22 7.57
N ALA A 145 9.51 -19.53 6.44
CA ALA A 145 10.16 -20.06 5.25
C ALA A 145 11.62 -20.41 5.53
N THR A 146 12.36 -19.50 6.17
CA THR A 146 13.76 -19.74 6.54
C THR A 146 13.92 -20.90 7.52
N SER A 147 13.04 -21.03 8.52
CA SER A 147 13.04 -22.16 9.45
C SER A 147 12.81 -23.50 8.74
N VAL A 148 11.89 -23.53 7.78
CA VAL A 148 11.59 -24.74 6.99
C VAL A 148 12.78 -25.11 6.10
N VAL A 149 13.36 -24.14 5.37
CA VAL A 149 14.54 -24.37 4.53
C VAL A 149 15.72 -24.89 5.36
N ALA A 150 15.88 -24.42 6.60
CA ALA A 150 16.96 -24.86 7.50
C ALA A 150 16.81 -26.31 7.99
N VAL A 151 15.63 -26.93 7.87
CA VAL A 151 15.36 -28.32 8.26
C VAL A 151 15.44 -29.28 7.08
N LEU A 152 15.31 -28.80 5.84
CA LEU A 152 15.40 -29.63 4.63
C LEU A 152 16.82 -30.21 4.44
N GLU A 153 16.93 -31.43 3.91
CA GLU A 153 18.22 -32.06 3.59
C GLU A 153 18.95 -31.32 2.44
N PRO A 154 20.29 -31.36 2.36
CA PRO A 154 21.06 -30.65 1.33
C PRO A 154 20.59 -30.94 -0.11
N GLN A 155 20.18 -32.18 -0.40
CA GLN A 155 19.68 -32.60 -1.71
C GLN A 155 18.29 -32.01 -2.05
N GLN A 156 17.44 -31.81 -1.04
CA GLN A 156 16.15 -31.13 -1.21
C GLN A 156 16.33 -29.61 -1.37
N ARG A 157 17.31 -29.02 -0.67
CA ARG A 157 17.67 -27.60 -0.83
C ARG A 157 18.17 -27.28 -2.24
N GLU A 158 19.02 -28.14 -2.81
CA GLU A 158 19.57 -27.93 -4.15
C GLU A 158 18.47 -27.99 -5.23
N LYS A 159 17.51 -28.92 -5.11
CA LYS A 159 16.36 -29.02 -6.03
C LYS A 159 15.42 -27.84 -6.01
N LEU A 160 15.17 -27.23 -4.84
CA LEU A 160 14.30 -26.06 -4.69
C LEU A 160 14.97 -24.74 -5.09
N SER A 161 16.31 -24.72 -5.18
CA SER A 161 17.09 -23.54 -5.58
C SER A 161 17.26 -23.36 -7.10
N ARG A 162 16.84 -24.36 -7.89
CA ARG A 162 16.83 -24.32 -9.36
C ARG A 162 15.44 -23.99 -9.88
#